data_AF-A0A6V7LDV8-F1
#
_entry.id   AF-A0A6V7LDV8-F1
#
_cell.length_a   1.000
_cell.length_b   1.000
_cell.length_c   1.000
_cell.angle_alpha   90.00
_cell.angle_beta   90.00
_cell.angle_gamma   90.00
#
_symmetry.space_group_name_H-M   'P 1'
#
loop_
_entity.id
_entity.type
_entity.pdbx_description
1 polymer ?
#
loop_
_entity_poly.entity_id
_entity_poly.type
_entity_poly.pdbx_seq_one_letter_code
_entity_poly.pdbx_strand_id
1 'polypeptide(L)'
;MKQFKLIVHQKNFSDADLIINPKDYPGIKTGDVVEIYHPEDEYSRLLLQVTCFKEDLQGRETISVENNVATMFNLRTFADVYMNIVNPDDVALDSIELTFKDQYMGRSEMWRLKNSLVNTCVYMNKKIEFCQSSIRCQVYEMWSQGDRVACGVITDDTKVVF
;
A
#
# COMPACT_ATOMS: atom_id res chain seq x y z
N MET A 1 2.54 -2.78 -20.14
CA MET A 1 3.07 -2.71 -18.76
C MET A 1 4.32 -1.88 -18.79
N LYS A 2 4.47 -0.90 -17.89
CA LYS A 2 5.63 -0.01 -17.91
C LYS A 2 6.69 -0.52 -16.93
N GLN A 3 7.93 -0.62 -17.39
CA GLN A 3 9.06 -1.11 -16.61
C GLN A 3 9.75 0.05 -15.90
N PHE A 4 10.15 -0.19 -14.66
CA PHE A 4 10.85 0.77 -13.82
C PHE A 4 12.03 0.09 -13.14
N LYS A 5 13.06 0.87 -12.83
CA LYS A 5 14.09 0.47 -11.90
C LYS A 5 13.61 0.72 -10.47
N LEU A 6 13.65 -0.30 -9.63
CA LEU A 6 13.29 -0.16 -8.22
C LEU A 6 14.45 0.43 -7.42
N ILE A 7 14.18 1.47 -6.67
CA ILE A 7 15.03 1.91 -5.55
C ILE A 7 14.27 1.67 -4.25
N VAL A 8 15.02 1.43 -3.19
CA VAL A 8 14.49 1.27 -1.86
C VAL A 8 14.93 2.44 -0.99
N HIS A 9 14.00 3.08 -0.29
CA HIS A 9 14.31 4.15 0.65
C HIS A 9 13.97 3.78 2.09
N GLN A 10 14.64 4.45 3.01
CA GLN A 10 14.43 4.30 4.45
C GLN A 10 13.40 5.33 4.94
N LYS A 11 12.70 5.04 6.04
CA LYS A 11 11.68 5.97 6.61
C LYS A 11 12.22 7.36 6.95
N ASN A 12 13.51 7.48 7.28
CA ASN A 12 14.14 8.78 7.54
C ASN A 12 14.25 9.68 6.28
N PHE A 13 14.10 9.11 5.08
CA PHE A 13 14.08 9.86 3.82
C PHE A 13 12.66 10.31 3.45
N SER A 14 11.66 9.48 3.75
CA SER A 14 10.24 9.74 3.47
C SER A 14 9.37 8.76 4.26
N ASP A 15 8.23 9.23 4.75
CA ASP A 15 7.22 8.38 5.40
C ASP A 15 6.25 7.74 4.39
N ALA A 16 6.37 8.06 3.10
CA ALA A 16 5.50 7.54 2.05
C ALA A 16 5.94 6.12 1.62
N ASP A 17 4.98 5.20 1.50
CA ASP A 17 5.27 3.81 1.06
C ASP A 17 5.80 3.76 -0.39
N LEU A 18 5.37 4.70 -1.24
CA LEU A 18 5.74 4.81 -2.65
C LEU A 18 6.03 6.27 -3.02
N ILE A 19 7.14 6.47 -3.73
CA ILE A 19 7.51 7.75 -4.32
C ILE A 19 7.72 7.54 -5.81
N ILE A 20 7.08 8.39 -6.61
CA ILE A 20 7.14 8.35 -8.07
C ILE A 20 7.63 9.71 -8.58
N ASN A 21 8.43 9.68 -9.64
CA ASN A 21 8.69 10.88 -10.42
C ASN A 21 7.54 11.07 -11.42
N PRO A 22 6.73 12.15 -11.33
CA PRO A 22 5.58 12.33 -12.21
C PRO A 22 5.98 12.47 -13.69
N LYS A 23 7.23 12.84 -13.99
CA LYS A 23 7.77 12.86 -15.36
C LYS A 23 7.95 11.47 -15.94
N ASP A 24 8.22 10.48 -15.09
CA ASP A 24 8.43 9.09 -15.51
C ASP A 24 7.11 8.33 -15.66
N TYR A 25 5.97 8.82 -15.15
CA TYR A 25 4.65 8.24 -15.42
C TYR A 25 3.62 9.34 -15.70
N PRO A 26 3.56 9.88 -16.93
CA PRO A 26 2.62 10.94 -17.26
C PRO A 26 1.17 10.50 -17.04
N GLY A 27 0.40 11.31 -16.31
CA GLY A 27 -1.03 11.09 -16.08
C GLY A 27 -1.39 10.36 -14.77
N ILE A 28 -0.41 9.86 -14.03
CA ILE A 28 -0.61 9.31 -12.68
C ILE A 28 -1.03 10.42 -11.70
N LYS A 29 -1.90 10.10 -10.76
CA LYS A 29 -2.47 11.04 -9.79
C LYS A 29 -2.36 10.51 -8.37
N THR A 30 -2.39 11.43 -7.41
CA THR A 30 -2.54 11.08 -6.00
C THR A 30 -3.86 10.32 -5.82
N GLY A 31 -3.80 9.19 -5.10
CA GLY A 31 -4.94 8.30 -4.89
C GLY A 31 -5.02 7.11 -5.83
N ASP A 32 -4.31 7.15 -6.98
CA ASP A 32 -4.23 5.99 -7.88
C ASP A 32 -3.63 4.79 -7.14
N VAL A 33 -4.17 3.60 -7.42
CA VAL A 33 -3.64 2.34 -6.90
C VAL A 33 -2.78 1.71 -7.98
N VAL A 34 -1.57 1.34 -7.63
CA VAL A 34 -0.63 0.69 -8.54
C VAL A 34 -0.26 -0.70 -8.05
N GLU A 35 -0.13 -1.63 -8.98
CA GLU A 35 0.53 -2.92 -8.76
C GLU A 35 2.00 -2.83 -9.12
N ILE A 36 2.86 -3.49 -8.33
CA ILE A 36 4.32 -3.56 -8.51
C ILE A 36 4.75 -5.02 -8.35
N TYR A 37 5.50 -5.56 -9.31
CA TYR A 37 6.00 -6.93 -9.27
C TYR A 37 7.23 -7.12 -10.17
N HIS A 38 7.98 -8.20 -9.93
CA HIS A 38 9.13 -8.56 -10.78
C HIS A 38 8.65 -9.23 -12.07
N PRO A 39 9.30 -8.99 -13.22
CA PRO A 39 8.99 -9.69 -14.47
C PRO A 39 9.09 -11.22 -14.37
N GLU A 40 9.91 -11.73 -13.46
CA GLU A 40 10.14 -13.16 -13.22
C GLU A 40 9.11 -13.79 -12.25
N ASP A 41 8.34 -12.97 -11.53
CA ASP A 41 7.41 -13.39 -10.48
C ASP A 41 6.06 -12.68 -10.64
N GLU A 42 5.11 -13.37 -11.27
CA GLU A 42 3.75 -12.86 -11.49
C GLU A 42 2.82 -13.03 -10.28
N TYR A 43 3.23 -13.82 -9.28
CA TYR A 43 2.39 -14.18 -8.13
C TYR A 43 2.58 -13.22 -6.95
N SER A 44 3.80 -12.71 -6.74
CA SER A 44 4.09 -11.75 -5.67
C SER A 44 3.85 -10.31 -6.14
N ARG A 45 2.59 -9.90 -6.16
CA ARG A 45 2.19 -8.52 -6.50
C ARG A 45 2.01 -7.66 -5.26
N LEU A 46 2.66 -6.50 -5.25
CA LEU A 46 2.49 -5.47 -4.25
C LEU A 46 1.51 -4.41 -4.76
N LEU A 47 0.47 -4.12 -3.99
CA LEU A 47 -0.42 -2.98 -4.23
C LEU A 47 -0.03 -1.82 -3.32
N LEU A 48 0.15 -0.63 -3.89
CA LEU A 48 0.37 0.61 -3.17
C LEU A 48 -0.49 1.73 -3.73
N GLN A 49 -0.83 2.70 -2.88
CA GLN A 49 -1.52 3.91 -3.31
C GLN A 49 -0.53 5.06 -3.46
N VAL A 50 -0.70 5.84 -4.51
CA VAL A 50 0.16 6.98 -4.81
C VAL A 50 -0.17 8.13 -3.87
N THR A 51 0.76 8.45 -2.96
CA THR A 51 0.60 9.53 -1.97
C THR A 51 1.65 10.63 -2.12
N CYS A 52 2.80 10.34 -2.73
CA CYS A 52 3.93 11.27 -2.81
C CYS A 52 4.57 11.27 -4.21
N PHE A 53 4.82 12.48 -4.71
CA PHE A 53 5.59 12.73 -5.93
C PHE A 53 6.88 13.45 -5.58
N LYS A 54 8.01 13.00 -6.15
CA LYS A 54 9.31 13.68 -6.04
C LYS A 54 10.00 13.69 -7.40
N GLU A 55 10.37 14.88 -7.87
CA GLU A 55 11.02 15.05 -9.17
C GLU A 55 12.54 14.78 -9.13
N ASP A 56 13.13 14.77 -7.94
CA ASP A 56 14.57 14.62 -7.67
C ASP A 56 14.99 13.17 -7.38
N LEU A 57 14.14 12.19 -7.76
CA LEU A 57 14.54 10.79 -7.72
C LEU A 57 15.74 10.54 -8.63
N GLN A 58 16.70 9.77 -8.14
CA GLN A 58 17.89 9.43 -8.91
C GLN A 58 17.53 8.48 -10.06
N GLY A 59 17.92 8.85 -11.28
CA GLY A 59 17.69 8.05 -12.48
C GLY A 59 16.38 8.39 -13.19
N ARG A 60 16.29 7.96 -14.45
CA ARG A 60 15.05 7.99 -15.23
C ARG A 60 14.32 6.67 -15.05
N GLU A 61 13.00 6.71 -15.12
CA GLU A 61 12.14 5.52 -15.01
C GLU A 61 12.39 4.77 -13.71
N THR A 62 12.46 5.51 -12.61
CA THR A 62 12.71 4.98 -11.28
C THR A 62 11.48 5.13 -10.39
N ILE A 63 11.17 4.10 -9.61
CA ILE A 63 10.23 4.21 -8.48
C ILE A 63 10.96 3.89 -7.18
N SER A 64 10.53 4.51 -6.08
CA SER A 64 11.12 4.26 -4.77
C SER A 64 10.07 3.71 -3.81
N VAL A 65 10.32 2.51 -3.26
CA VAL A 65 9.44 1.84 -2.28
C VAL A 65 10.13 1.82 -0.91
N GLU A 66 9.35 1.97 0.16
CA GLU A 66 9.87 1.91 1.52
C GLU A 66 10.47 0.53 1.83
N ASN A 67 11.59 0.51 2.57
CA ASN A 67 12.41 -0.68 2.78
C ASN A 67 11.69 -1.88 3.42
N ASN A 68 10.85 -1.65 4.43
CA ASN A 68 10.13 -2.74 5.08
C ASN A 68 9.05 -3.30 4.16
N VAL A 69 8.37 -2.44 3.38
CA VAL A 69 7.40 -2.87 2.38
C VAL A 69 8.10 -3.68 1.27
N ALA A 70 9.19 -3.17 0.72
CA ALA A 70 9.96 -3.86 -0.31
C ALA A 70 10.44 -5.24 0.18
N THR A 71 10.96 -5.31 1.41
CA THR A 71 11.44 -6.57 2.00
C THR A 71 10.30 -7.58 2.17
N MET A 72 9.11 -7.14 2.60
CA MET A 72 7.96 -8.02 2.82
C MET A 72 7.46 -8.67 1.52
N PHE A 73 7.54 -7.96 0.41
CA PHE A 73 7.12 -8.44 -0.91
C PHE A 73 8.30 -8.97 -1.76
N ASN A 74 9.46 -9.19 -1.14
CA ASN A 74 10.69 -9.68 -1.80
C ASN A 74 11.12 -8.82 -3.01
N LEU A 75 10.85 -7.52 -2.95
CA LEU A 75 11.29 -6.57 -3.95
C LEU A 75 12.78 -6.24 -3.76
N ARG A 76 13.56 -6.47 -4.82
CA ARG A 76 15.02 -6.33 -4.82
C ARG A 76 15.42 -4.94 -5.31
N THR A 77 16.20 -4.22 -4.52
CA THR A 77 16.76 -2.92 -4.95
C THR A 77 17.56 -3.08 -6.25
N PHE A 78 17.45 -2.08 -7.13
CA PHE A 78 18.02 -2.03 -8.48
C PHE A 78 17.54 -3.09 -9.47
N ALA A 79 16.60 -3.95 -9.09
CA ALA A 79 15.93 -4.84 -10.04
C ALA A 79 14.93 -4.08 -10.89
N ASP A 80 14.64 -4.64 -12.06
CA ASP A 80 13.56 -4.20 -12.92
C ASP A 80 12.22 -4.72 -12.39
N VAL A 81 11.24 -3.83 -12.31
CA VAL A 81 9.87 -4.13 -11.88
C VAL A 81 8.86 -3.57 -12.88
N TYR A 82 7.72 -4.23 -13.02
CA TYR A 82 6.58 -3.64 -13.70
C TYR A 82 5.75 -2.83 -12.71
N MET A 83 5.24 -1.69 -13.18
CA MET A 83 4.24 -0.90 -12.45
C MET A 83 3.08 -0.52 -13.37
N ASN A 84 1.86 -0.82 -12.94
CA ASN A 84 0.63 -0.47 -13.64
C ASN A 84 -0.40 0.12 -12.68
N ILE A 85 -1.20 1.06 -13.16
CA ILE A 85 -2.40 1.51 -12.44
C ILE A 85 -3.45 0.41 -12.56
N VAL A 86 -4.09 0.06 -11.45
CA VAL A 86 -5.18 -0.93 -11.38
C VAL A 86 -6.47 -0.26 -10.94
N ASN A 87 -7.60 -0.84 -11.33
CA ASN A 87 -8.90 -0.39 -10.83
C ASN A 87 -9.06 -0.88 -9.37
N PRO A 88 -9.34 0.00 -8.39
CA PRO A 88 -9.58 -0.39 -7.01
C PRO A 88 -10.63 -1.49 -6.83
N ASP A 89 -11.66 -1.53 -7.67
CA ASP A 89 -12.72 -2.53 -7.61
C ASP A 89 -12.22 -3.95 -7.90
N ASP A 90 -11.21 -4.10 -8.75
CA ASP A 90 -10.63 -5.40 -9.13
C ASP A 90 -9.75 -5.99 -8.01
N VAL A 91 -9.31 -5.14 -7.08
CA VAL A 91 -8.42 -5.49 -5.96
C VAL A 91 -9.05 -5.18 -4.60
N ALA A 92 -10.38 -5.09 -4.57
CA ALA A 92 -11.15 -4.85 -3.37
C ALA A 92 -11.07 -6.04 -2.40
N LEU A 93 -11.00 -5.73 -1.11
CA LEU A 93 -11.00 -6.72 -0.04
C LEU A 93 -12.43 -7.06 0.38
N ASP A 94 -12.69 -8.35 0.62
CA ASP A 94 -13.94 -8.81 1.25
C ASP A 94 -13.91 -8.50 2.75
N SER A 95 -12.77 -8.75 3.39
CA SER A 95 -12.58 -8.47 4.80
C SER A 95 -11.13 -8.20 5.18
N ILE A 96 -10.97 -7.44 6.26
CA ILE A 96 -9.69 -7.14 6.88
C ILE A 96 -9.83 -7.23 8.40
N GLU A 97 -8.83 -7.83 9.04
CA GLU A 97 -8.69 -7.86 10.49
C GLU A 97 -7.59 -6.90 10.93
N LEU A 98 -7.94 -6.02 11.86
CA LEU A 98 -7.05 -5.06 12.49
C LEU A 98 -6.80 -5.48 13.93
N THR A 99 -5.54 -5.45 14.35
CA THR A 99 -5.15 -5.74 15.74
C THR A 99 -4.67 -4.47 16.42
N PHE A 100 -5.05 -4.32 17.68
CA PHE A 100 -4.65 -3.21 18.54
C PHE A 100 -3.71 -3.71 19.62
N LYS A 101 -2.73 -2.88 19.98
CA LYS A 101 -1.83 -3.17 21.08
C LYS A 101 -2.06 -2.17 22.21
N ASP A 102 -2.45 -2.68 23.38
CA ASP A 102 -2.55 -1.92 24.62
C ASP A 102 -3.50 -0.69 24.53
N GLN A 103 -4.54 -0.77 23.69
CA GLN A 103 -5.53 0.30 23.49
C GLN A 103 -6.95 -0.26 23.61
N TYR A 104 -7.82 0.48 24.31
CA TYR A 104 -9.26 0.23 24.32
C TYR A 104 -9.94 1.17 23.33
N MET A 105 -10.80 0.64 22.47
CA MET A 105 -11.58 1.44 21.52
C MET A 105 -13.07 1.19 21.68
N GLY A 106 -13.83 2.27 21.79
CA GLY A 106 -15.28 2.21 21.72
C GLY A 106 -15.77 2.00 20.28
N ARG A 107 -17.01 1.52 20.14
CA ARG A 107 -17.66 1.30 18.83
C ARG A 107 -17.68 2.56 17.95
N SER A 108 -17.83 3.74 18.56
CA SER A 108 -17.79 5.01 17.83
C SER A 108 -16.42 5.31 17.22
N GLU A 109 -15.33 4.93 17.90
CA GLU A 109 -13.97 5.13 17.41
C GLU A 109 -13.64 4.10 16.33
N MET A 110 -14.02 2.83 16.54
CA MET A 110 -13.92 1.78 15.52
C MET A 110 -14.65 2.18 14.23
N TRP A 111 -15.86 2.72 14.34
CA TRP A 111 -16.63 3.19 13.17
C TRP A 111 -15.94 4.35 12.43
N ARG A 112 -15.39 5.32 13.17
CA ARG A 112 -14.62 6.43 12.56
C ARG A 112 -13.34 5.93 11.90
N LEU A 113 -12.63 5.00 12.54
CA LEU A 113 -11.45 4.37 11.98
C LEU A 113 -11.80 3.61 10.69
N LYS A 114 -12.85 2.78 10.69
CA LYS A 114 -13.36 2.11 9.48
C LYS A 114 -13.55 3.13 8.35
N ASN A 115 -14.33 4.19 8.60
CA ASN A 115 -14.64 5.17 7.57
C ASN A 115 -13.41 5.92 7.05
N SER A 116 -12.40 6.14 7.90
CA SER A 116 -11.14 6.76 7.46
C SER A 116 -10.30 5.89 6.55
N LEU A 117 -10.53 4.58 6.54
CA LEU A 117 -9.80 3.59 5.74
C LEU A 117 -10.45 3.30 4.39
N VAL A 118 -11.70 3.75 4.18
CA VAL A 118 -12.39 3.55 2.90
C VAL A 118 -11.61 4.26 1.78
N ASN A 119 -11.47 3.58 0.64
CA ASN A 119 -10.67 3.98 -0.53
C ASN A 119 -9.17 4.10 -0.28
N THR A 120 -8.64 3.36 0.70
CA THR A 120 -7.21 3.29 0.98
C THR A 120 -6.63 1.91 0.65
N CYS A 121 -5.38 1.90 0.19
CA CYS A 121 -4.63 0.67 -0.06
C CYS A 121 -3.89 0.22 1.21
N VAL A 122 -4.02 -1.07 1.52
CA VAL A 122 -3.44 -1.71 2.69
C VAL A 122 -2.67 -2.96 2.29
N TYR A 123 -1.72 -3.34 3.14
CA TYR A 123 -0.92 -4.54 3.00
C TYR A 123 -0.72 -5.19 4.36
N MET A 124 -0.31 -6.46 4.34
CA MET A 124 -0.08 -7.26 5.52
C MET A 124 0.86 -6.52 6.48
N ASN A 125 0.59 -6.55 7.80
CA ASN A 125 1.40 -5.88 8.81
C ASN A 125 1.53 -4.35 8.65
N LYS A 126 0.76 -3.69 7.76
CA LYS A 126 0.74 -2.23 7.67
C LYS A 126 0.31 -1.63 8.99
N LYS A 127 1.11 -0.69 9.50
CA LYS A 127 0.77 0.11 10.69
C LYS A 127 -0.13 1.26 10.27
N ILE A 128 -1.25 1.40 10.97
CA ILE A 128 -2.25 2.43 10.72
C ILE A 128 -2.31 3.31 11.97
N GLU A 129 -2.21 4.61 11.75
CA GLU A 129 -2.33 5.62 12.80
C GLU A 129 -3.53 6.52 12.51
N PHE A 130 -4.36 6.75 13.53
CA PHE A 130 -5.57 7.56 13.42
C PHE A 130 -5.67 8.55 14.60
N CYS A 131 -6.32 9.70 14.36
CA CYS A 131 -6.45 10.80 15.33
C CYS A 131 -5.11 11.24 15.94
N GLN A 132 -4.19 11.77 15.12
CA GLN A 132 -2.87 12.24 15.56
C GLN A 132 -2.11 11.17 16.38
N SER A 133 -2.11 9.94 15.87
CA SER A 133 -1.42 8.79 16.45
C SER A 133 -1.93 8.32 17.82
N SER A 134 -3.12 8.80 18.25
CA SER A 134 -3.79 8.33 19.47
C SER A 134 -4.24 6.88 19.34
N ILE A 135 -4.74 6.51 18.16
CA ILE A 135 -5.13 5.15 17.82
C ILE A 135 -4.06 4.56 16.90
N ARG A 136 -3.55 3.38 17.28
CA ARG A 136 -2.54 2.65 16.50
C ARG A 136 -2.97 1.21 16.37
N CYS A 137 -3.11 0.76 15.13
CA CYS A 137 -3.41 -0.63 14.83
C CYS A 137 -2.52 -1.14 13.70
N GLN A 138 -2.60 -2.45 13.51
CA GLN A 138 -1.86 -3.14 12.48
C GLN A 138 -2.78 -4.09 11.73
N VAL A 139 -2.61 -4.15 10.41
CA VAL A 139 -3.27 -5.16 9.57
C VAL A 139 -2.75 -6.53 9.94
N TYR A 140 -3.63 -7.40 10.43
CA TYR A 140 -3.31 -8.77 10.82
C TYR A 140 -3.65 -9.78 9.74
N GLU A 141 -4.79 -9.63 9.08
CA GLU A 141 -5.21 -10.56 8.03
C GLU A 141 -6.13 -9.86 7.04
N MET A 142 -6.12 -10.30 5.78
CA MET A 142 -6.98 -9.81 4.72
C MET A 142 -7.43 -10.95 3.82
N TRP A 143 -8.66 -10.84 3.33
CA TRP A 143 -9.28 -11.82 2.44
C TRP A 143 -9.92 -11.13 1.24
N SER A 144 -9.83 -11.76 0.08
CA SER A 144 -10.53 -11.37 -1.14
C SER A 144 -10.89 -12.63 -1.94
N GLN A 145 -12.14 -12.70 -2.41
CA GLN A 145 -12.70 -13.81 -3.19
C GLN A 145 -12.51 -15.20 -2.55
N GLY A 146 -12.49 -15.25 -1.22
CA GLY A 146 -12.31 -16.49 -0.46
C GLY A 146 -10.86 -16.92 -0.24
N ASP A 147 -9.88 -16.17 -0.75
CA ASP A 147 -8.45 -16.41 -0.55
C ASP A 147 -7.81 -15.38 0.39
N ARG A 148 -6.77 -15.81 1.11
CA ARG A 148 -5.93 -14.92 1.92
C ARG A 148 -5.02 -14.11 0.99
N VAL A 149 -5.02 -12.80 1.14
CA VAL A 149 -4.23 -11.89 0.29
C VAL A 149 -3.23 -11.08 1.10
N ALA A 150 -2.11 -10.69 0.47
CA ALA A 150 -1.05 -9.92 1.11
C ALA A 150 -1.27 -8.40 1.04
N CYS A 151 -2.11 -7.92 0.12
CA CYS A 151 -2.47 -6.52 -0.06
C CYS A 151 -3.80 -6.39 -0.79
N GLY A 152 -4.43 -5.22 -0.70
CA GLY A 152 -5.68 -4.89 -1.39
C GLY A 152 -6.19 -3.51 -1.01
N VAL A 153 -7.38 -3.17 -1.53
CA VAL A 153 -8.04 -1.89 -1.27
C VAL A 153 -9.26 -2.09 -0.39
N ILE A 154 -9.43 -1.23 0.60
CA ILE A 154 -10.63 -1.18 1.43
C ILE A 154 -11.66 -0.33 0.70
N THR A 155 -12.82 -0.90 0.42
CA THR A 155 -13.99 -0.21 -0.15
C THR A 155 -15.10 -0.08 0.90
N ASP A 156 -16.23 0.54 0.54
CA ASP A 156 -17.39 0.64 1.43
C ASP A 156 -17.95 -0.73 1.85
N ASP A 157 -17.84 -1.71 0.97
CA ASP A 157 -18.33 -3.09 1.15
C ASP A 157 -17.37 -3.98 1.94
N THR A 158 -16.10 -3.56 2.08
CA THR A 158 -15.10 -4.31 2.86
C THR A 158 -15.51 -4.41 4.33
N LYS A 159 -15.53 -5.63 4.86
CA LYS A 159 -15.82 -5.90 6.26
C LYS A 159 -14.56 -5.69 7.10
N VAL A 160 -14.58 -4.71 8.00
CA VAL A 160 -13.48 -4.46 8.93
C VAL A 160 -13.77 -5.14 10.28
N VAL A 161 -12.90 -6.06 10.67
CA VAL A 161 -12.88 -6.77 11.95
C VAL A 161 -11.80 -6.15 12.83
N PHE A 162 -12.10 -6.01 14.13
CA PHE A 162 -11.29 -5.30 15.13
C PHE A 162 -11.02 -6.19 16.34
#